data_AF-A0A9P4Y9C7-F1
#
_entry.id   AF-A0A9P4Y9C7-F1
#
_cell.length_a   1.000
_cell.length_b   1.000
_cell.length_c   1.000
_cell.angle_alpha   90.00
_cell.angle_beta   90.00
_cell.angle_gamma   90.00
#
_symmetry.space_group_name_H-M   'P 1'
#
loop_
_entity.id
_entity.type
_entity.pdbx_description
1 polymer ?
#
loop_
_entity_poly.entity_id
_entity_poly.type
_entity_poly.pdbx_seq_one_letter_code
_entity_poly.pdbx_strand_id
1 'polypeptide(L)'
;MSLPPPRFATLTPENKAAQKCLASLVDSQPPESPVHLVAVAQADSPTKPTDRAAQSKYQLVLSFDARGSSLDRGWVVGKLKQSSKINLPICSSRSRHLKGWKICKLSIHPQSGALLLWNASQHHSIVYLQANGSQDVELQYNDGYVLHKNTNRLRIGPLDFVLEFSVRDEITYSTHLENYMRRQYQGWDHHRRVQEY
;
A
#
# COMPACT_ATOMS: atom_id res chain seq x y z
N MET A 1 18.20 16.80 -13.38
CA MET A 1 17.65 15.51 -12.89
C MET A 1 16.36 15.80 -12.15
N SER A 2 15.28 15.04 -12.38
CA SER A 2 14.08 15.11 -11.53
C SER A 2 14.30 14.34 -10.24
N LEU A 3 13.90 14.89 -9.10
CA LEU A 3 13.82 14.14 -7.85
C LEU A 3 12.80 12.99 -7.98
N PRO A 4 13.02 11.83 -7.32
CA PRO A 4 12.01 10.78 -7.27
C PRO A 4 10.74 11.31 -6.57
N PRO A 5 9.54 10.89 -7.00
CA PRO A 5 8.29 11.41 -6.45
C PRO A 5 8.16 11.09 -4.95
N PRO A 6 7.58 12.01 -4.14
CA PRO A 6 7.55 11.87 -2.69
C PRO A 6 6.77 10.62 -2.26
N ARG A 7 7.49 9.62 -1.75
CA ARG A 7 6.89 8.44 -1.12
C ARG A 7 6.21 8.83 0.19
N PHE A 8 4.96 8.42 0.36
CA PHE A 8 4.24 8.57 1.62
C PHE A 8 4.15 7.25 2.39
N ALA A 9 4.28 6.11 1.72
CA ALA A 9 4.36 4.80 2.36
C ALA A 9 5.17 3.78 1.55
N THR A 10 5.65 2.73 2.23
CA THR A 10 6.34 1.58 1.66
C THR A 10 5.69 0.28 2.14
N LEU A 11 5.45 -0.66 1.22
CA LEU A 11 4.91 -1.98 1.49
C LEU A 11 6.04 -3.03 1.32
N THR A 12 6.50 -3.56 2.44
CA THR A 12 7.63 -4.49 2.61
C THR A 12 7.12 -5.92 2.83
N PRO A 13 7.66 -6.96 2.17
CA PRO A 13 7.25 -8.36 2.38
C PRO A 13 7.98 -9.03 3.56
N GLU A 14 7.23 -9.42 4.59
CA GLU A 14 7.76 -10.01 5.85
C GLU A 14 8.05 -11.52 5.77
N ASN A 15 7.56 -12.21 4.75
CA ASN A 15 7.69 -13.67 4.64
C ASN A 15 8.26 -14.14 3.29
N LYS A 16 8.82 -15.35 3.29
CA LYS A 16 9.48 -15.96 2.11
C LYS A 16 8.54 -16.16 0.91
N ALA A 17 7.22 -16.24 1.11
CA ALA A 17 6.26 -16.32 0.01
C ALA A 17 6.03 -14.94 -0.63
N ALA A 18 5.84 -13.90 0.17
CA ALA A 18 5.69 -12.51 -0.29
C ALA A 18 6.97 -12.02 -0.98
N GLN A 19 8.15 -12.30 -0.41
CA GLN A 19 9.46 -11.99 -0.99
C GLN A 19 9.65 -12.66 -2.37
N LYS A 20 9.34 -13.96 -2.48
CA LYS A 20 9.37 -14.68 -3.77
C LYS A 20 8.36 -14.12 -4.78
N CYS A 21 7.19 -13.65 -4.34
CA CYS A 21 6.18 -13.08 -5.22
C CYS A 21 6.59 -11.70 -5.77
N LEU A 22 7.30 -10.87 -5.00
CA LEU A 22 7.87 -9.61 -5.52
C LEU A 22 9.10 -9.86 -6.41
N ALA A 23 9.99 -10.79 -6.05
CA ALA A 23 11.12 -11.17 -6.92
C ALA A 23 10.63 -11.70 -8.29
N SER A 24 9.72 -12.68 -8.28
CA SER A 24 9.08 -13.20 -9.50
C SER A 24 8.29 -12.15 -10.30
N LEU A 25 7.92 -11.02 -9.69
CA LEU A 25 7.35 -9.89 -10.43
C LEU A 25 8.44 -9.14 -11.19
N VAL A 26 9.51 -8.73 -10.51
CA VAL A 26 10.66 -8.03 -11.10
C VAL A 26 11.25 -8.85 -12.25
N ASP A 27 11.52 -10.13 -12.02
CA ASP A 27 12.11 -11.05 -13.02
C ASP A 27 11.20 -11.28 -14.24
N SER A 28 9.91 -10.92 -14.15
CA SER A 28 8.90 -11.13 -15.21
C SER A 28 8.55 -9.88 -16.01
N GLN A 29 9.18 -8.73 -15.72
CA GLN A 29 8.82 -7.45 -16.31
C GLN A 29 9.88 -6.91 -17.29
N PRO A 30 9.46 -6.24 -18.39
CA PRO A 30 10.37 -5.44 -19.20
C PRO A 30 10.85 -4.21 -18.38
N PRO A 31 12.03 -3.66 -18.68
CA PRO A 31 12.65 -2.59 -17.89
C PRO A 31 11.86 -1.27 -17.87
N GLU A 32 10.89 -1.10 -18.78
CA GLU A 32 10.02 0.09 -18.90
C GLU A 32 8.69 -0.06 -18.11
N SER A 33 8.50 -1.17 -17.39
CA SER A 33 7.26 -1.45 -16.66
C SER A 33 7.02 -0.44 -15.52
N PRO A 34 5.87 0.27 -15.47
CA PRO A 34 5.64 1.39 -14.56
C PRO A 34 5.25 0.96 -13.14
N VAL A 35 5.77 -0.16 -12.65
CA VAL A 35 5.53 -0.58 -11.26
C VAL A 35 6.50 0.15 -10.34
N HIS A 36 5.97 0.74 -9.27
CA HIS A 36 6.72 1.42 -8.23
C HIS A 36 7.45 0.43 -7.28
N LEU A 37 8.17 -0.54 -7.87
CA LEU A 37 9.09 -1.42 -7.16
C LEU A 37 10.43 -0.68 -7.00
N VAL A 38 10.93 -0.63 -5.77
CA VAL A 38 12.27 -0.13 -5.47
C VAL A 38 13.10 -1.30 -4.96
N ALA A 39 14.28 -1.51 -5.57
CA ALA A 39 15.29 -2.38 -5.02
C ALA A 39 15.86 -1.71 -3.76
N VAL A 40 15.75 -2.40 -2.63
CA VAL A 40 16.27 -1.90 -1.36
C VAL A 40 17.78 -2.05 -1.40
N ALA A 41 18.50 -0.94 -1.56
CA ALA A 41 19.91 -0.90 -1.18
C ALA A 41 19.99 -1.21 0.32
N GLN A 42 20.77 -2.23 0.69
CA GLN A 42 20.99 -2.58 2.10
C GLN A 42 21.80 -1.46 2.76
N ALA A 43 21.09 -0.48 3.31
CA ALA A 43 21.67 0.55 4.15
C ALA A 43 21.71 0.01 5.58
N ASP A 44 22.92 -0.17 6.12
CA ASP A 44 23.12 -0.49 7.53
C ASP A 44 22.48 0.62 8.38
N SER A 45 21.38 0.29 9.06
CA SER A 45 20.54 1.26 9.78
C SER A 45 19.95 0.57 11.02
N PRO A 46 20.33 0.98 12.25
CA PRO A 46 20.20 0.14 13.45
C PRO A 46 18.80 0.12 14.07
N THR A 47 17.75 0.48 13.33
CA THR A 47 16.38 0.61 13.85
C THR A 47 15.68 -0.76 13.88
N LYS A 48 16.08 -1.63 14.83
CA LYS A 48 15.64 -3.04 15.04
C LYS A 48 14.40 -3.46 14.20
N PRO A 49 14.59 -3.93 12.96
CA PRO A 49 13.51 -4.52 12.18
C PRO A 49 13.12 -5.88 12.79
N THR A 50 11.92 -6.38 12.48
CA THR A 50 11.71 -7.84 12.54
C THR A 50 12.69 -8.50 11.58
N ASP A 51 13.46 -9.51 11.99
CA ASP A 51 14.65 -10.02 11.24
C ASP A 51 14.39 -10.39 9.78
N ARG A 52 13.13 -10.65 9.41
CA ARG A 52 12.69 -10.99 8.05
C ARG A 52 12.43 -9.76 7.17
N ALA A 53 12.06 -8.62 7.77
CA ALA A 53 11.85 -7.33 7.10
C ALA A 53 13.15 -6.83 6.47
N ALA A 54 14.23 -6.83 7.26
CA ALA A 54 15.57 -6.40 6.89
C ALA A 54 16.18 -7.16 5.70
N GLN A 55 15.65 -8.36 5.41
CA GLN A 55 16.16 -9.26 4.38
C GLN A 55 15.45 -9.10 3.03
N SER A 56 14.43 -8.23 2.92
CA SER A 56 13.76 -8.03 1.62
C SER A 56 14.58 -7.14 0.68
N LYS A 57 15.01 -7.72 -0.43
CA LYS A 57 15.64 -7.01 -1.57
C LYS A 57 14.69 -6.04 -2.28
N TYR A 58 13.37 -6.19 -2.14
CA TYR A 58 12.37 -5.43 -2.90
C TYR A 58 11.24 -4.88 -2.02
N GLN A 59 10.81 -3.66 -2.30
CA GLN A 59 9.66 -2.99 -1.67
C GLN A 59 8.76 -2.36 -2.73
N LEU A 60 7.46 -2.25 -2.44
CA LEU A 60 6.52 -1.46 -3.24
C LEU A 60 6.36 -0.07 -2.61
N VAL A 61 6.47 0.97 -3.43
CA VAL A 61 6.35 2.38 -3.00
C VAL A 61 4.96 2.93 -3.32
N LEU A 62 4.39 3.66 -2.37
CA LEU A 62 3.20 4.48 -2.58
C LEU A 62 3.59 5.96 -2.53
N SER A 63 3.26 6.71 -3.57
CA SER A 63 3.40 8.16 -3.65
C SER A 63 2.07 8.80 -4.06
N PHE A 64 1.87 10.07 -3.72
CA PHE A 64 0.63 10.78 -4.04
C PHE A 64 0.49 11.10 -5.54
N ASP A 65 1.60 11.06 -6.29
CA ASP A 65 1.62 11.32 -7.73
C ASP A 65 1.51 10.02 -8.57
N ALA A 66 1.77 8.86 -7.97
CA ALA A 66 1.48 7.55 -8.53
C ALA A 66 -0.04 7.28 -8.55
N ARG A 67 -0.71 7.65 -9.66
CA ARG A 67 -2.18 7.56 -9.76
C ARG A 67 -2.72 6.14 -9.60
N GLY A 68 -3.64 5.98 -8.64
CA GLY A 68 -4.64 4.92 -8.64
C GLY A 68 -5.49 4.96 -9.92
N SER A 69 -5.89 3.80 -10.44
CA SER A 69 -6.55 3.71 -11.75
C SER A 69 -8.07 3.90 -11.67
N SER A 70 -8.51 5.14 -11.97
CA SER A 70 -9.89 5.65 -12.14
C SER A 70 -10.75 5.91 -10.90
N LEU A 71 -11.71 6.83 -11.08
CA LEU A 71 -12.90 7.19 -10.26
C LEU A 71 -12.73 7.22 -8.74
N ASP A 72 -12.64 6.08 -8.08
CA ASP A 72 -12.50 5.93 -6.62
C ASP A 72 -11.16 6.45 -6.05
N ARG A 73 -10.23 6.83 -6.94
CA ARG A 73 -8.88 7.40 -6.70
C ARG A 73 -7.87 6.49 -6.02
N GLY A 74 -8.32 5.43 -5.33
CA GLY A 74 -7.48 4.49 -4.59
C GLY A 74 -6.56 3.58 -5.41
N TRP A 75 -5.54 3.03 -4.75
CA TRP A 75 -4.62 2.04 -5.30
C TRP A 75 -5.22 0.64 -5.15
N VAL A 76 -5.47 -0.03 -6.28
CA VAL A 76 -5.92 -1.42 -6.27
C VAL A 76 -4.71 -2.35 -6.19
N VAL A 77 -4.72 -3.25 -5.20
CA VAL A 77 -3.65 -4.19 -4.89
C VAL A 77 -4.05 -5.59 -5.39
N GLY A 78 -3.10 -6.34 -5.96
CA GLY A 78 -3.38 -7.72 -6.37
C GLY A 78 -2.36 -8.33 -7.33
N LYS A 79 -2.85 -9.09 -8.33
CA LYS A 79 -2.00 -9.82 -9.28
C LYS A 79 -1.80 -9.01 -10.55
N LEU A 80 -0.54 -8.87 -11.00
CA LEU A 80 -0.21 -8.20 -12.25
C LEU A 80 -0.90 -8.88 -13.44
N LYS A 81 -1.76 -8.14 -14.15
CA LYS A 81 -2.35 -8.52 -15.43
C LYS A 81 -2.59 -7.26 -16.25
N GLN A 82 -2.03 -7.18 -17.46
CA GLN A 82 -1.99 -5.97 -18.30
C GLN A 82 -3.37 -5.36 -18.57
N SER A 83 -4.41 -6.17 -18.73
CA SER A 83 -5.79 -5.71 -18.94
C SER A 83 -6.58 -5.40 -17.66
N SER A 84 -5.93 -5.34 -16.50
CA SER A 84 -6.58 -5.09 -15.21
C SER A 84 -6.09 -3.82 -14.52
N LYS A 85 -7.03 -3.06 -13.97
CA LYS A 85 -6.81 -1.89 -13.11
C LYS A 85 -6.19 -2.32 -11.76
N ILE A 86 -4.90 -2.64 -11.78
CA ILE A 86 -4.06 -2.99 -10.62
C ILE A 86 -2.89 -2.01 -10.58
N ASN A 87 -2.76 -1.29 -9.47
CA ASN A 87 -1.74 -0.25 -9.28
C ASN A 87 -0.58 -0.73 -8.41
N LEU A 88 -0.84 -1.67 -7.50
CA LEU A 88 0.14 -2.27 -6.61
C LEU A 88 0.13 -3.81 -6.82
N PRO A 89 0.85 -4.32 -7.84
CA PRO A 89 0.98 -5.75 -8.06
C PRO A 89 1.88 -6.36 -6.97
N ILE A 90 1.33 -7.28 -6.18
CA ILE A 90 2.01 -8.06 -5.13
C ILE A 90 2.31 -9.50 -5.54
N CYS A 91 1.83 -9.91 -6.73
CA CYS A 91 2.03 -11.24 -7.32
C CYS A 91 2.04 -11.15 -8.85
N SER A 92 2.79 -12.03 -9.52
CA SER A 92 2.63 -12.26 -10.96
C SER A 92 1.27 -12.94 -11.25
N SER A 93 0.78 -12.81 -12.49
CA SER A 93 -0.49 -13.43 -12.94
C SER A 93 -0.54 -14.95 -12.65
N ARG A 94 0.59 -15.62 -12.85
CA ARG A 94 0.78 -17.07 -12.70
C ARG A 94 0.96 -17.55 -11.24
N SER A 95 1.15 -16.65 -10.28
CA SER A 95 1.34 -17.01 -8.86
C SER A 95 0.16 -17.85 -8.35
N ARG A 96 0.45 -18.98 -7.68
CA ARG A 96 -0.57 -19.85 -7.07
C ARG A 96 -0.95 -19.42 -5.64
N HIS A 97 -0.20 -18.49 -5.05
CA HIS A 97 -0.41 -18.03 -3.67
C HIS A 97 -1.70 -17.23 -3.48
N LEU A 98 -2.20 -16.57 -4.53
CA LEU A 98 -3.44 -15.77 -4.50
C LEU A 98 -4.39 -16.15 -5.64
N LYS A 99 -5.67 -16.27 -5.29
CA LYS A 99 -6.83 -16.39 -6.19
C LYS A 99 -7.47 -15.01 -6.40
N GLY A 100 -8.09 -14.80 -7.57
CA GLY A 100 -8.61 -13.48 -7.96
C GLY A 100 -7.53 -12.54 -8.51
N TRP A 101 -7.95 -11.43 -9.13
CA TRP A 101 -7.03 -10.44 -9.74
C TRP A 101 -6.85 -9.21 -8.85
N LYS A 102 -7.97 -8.61 -8.42
CA LYS A 102 -8.04 -7.63 -7.35
C LYS A 102 -8.10 -8.36 -6.02
N ILE A 103 -7.39 -7.87 -5.01
CA ILE A 103 -7.34 -8.51 -3.69
C ILE A 103 -7.76 -7.51 -2.61
N CYS A 104 -7.17 -6.32 -2.60
CA CYS A 104 -7.58 -5.23 -1.72
C CYS A 104 -7.50 -3.87 -2.41
N LYS A 105 -8.04 -2.84 -1.77
CA LYS A 105 -8.03 -1.44 -2.23
C LYS A 105 -7.58 -0.56 -1.08
N LEU A 106 -6.51 0.19 -1.30
CA LEU A 106 -6.05 1.27 -0.42
C LEU A 106 -6.63 2.58 -0.95
N SER A 107 -7.29 3.38 -0.11
CA SER A 107 -7.97 4.60 -0.54
C SER A 107 -8.01 5.66 0.56
N ILE A 108 -8.09 6.93 0.19
CA ILE A 108 -8.18 8.05 1.13
C ILE A 108 -9.66 8.44 1.28
N HIS A 109 -10.14 8.52 2.53
CA HIS A 109 -11.51 8.89 2.85
C HIS A 109 -11.79 10.35 2.43
N PRO A 110 -12.85 10.63 1.65
CA PRO A 110 -13.09 11.94 1.00
C PRO A 110 -13.15 13.15 1.92
N GLN A 111 -13.56 12.97 3.18
CA GLN A 111 -13.74 14.06 4.13
C GLN A 111 -12.52 14.16 5.06
N SER A 112 -12.35 13.19 5.96
CA SER A 112 -11.32 13.19 7.01
C SER A 112 -9.88 12.94 6.54
N GLY A 113 -9.63 12.60 5.27
CA GLY A 113 -8.29 12.29 4.78
C GLY A 113 -7.67 11.00 5.35
N ALA A 114 -8.43 10.21 6.12
CA ALA A 114 -7.97 8.95 6.70
C ALA A 114 -7.70 7.89 5.62
N LEU A 115 -6.67 7.07 5.79
CA LEU A 115 -6.35 5.98 4.88
C LEU A 115 -7.13 4.72 5.26
N LEU A 116 -7.81 4.14 4.27
CA LEU A 116 -8.69 2.99 4.41
C LEU A 116 -8.15 1.81 3.60
N LEU A 117 -8.09 0.65 4.24
CA LEU A 117 -7.87 -0.65 3.61
C LEU A 117 -9.21 -1.37 3.47
N TRP A 118 -9.58 -1.73 2.25
CA TRP A 118 -10.78 -2.50 1.94
C TRP A 118 -10.43 -3.86 1.35
N ASN A 119 -11.05 -4.94 1.84
CA ASN A 119 -10.92 -6.26 1.23
C ASN A 119 -11.85 -6.38 0.01
N ALA A 120 -11.27 -6.64 -1.16
CA ALA A 120 -11.99 -6.80 -2.43
C ALA A 120 -12.03 -8.26 -2.92
N SER A 121 -11.60 -9.21 -2.08
CA SER A 121 -11.45 -10.64 -2.40
C SER A 121 -12.52 -11.49 -1.75
N GLN A 122 -13.22 -12.30 -2.56
CA GLN A 122 -14.11 -13.37 -2.09
C GLN A 122 -13.37 -14.70 -1.82
N HIS A 123 -12.03 -14.68 -1.80
CA HIS A 123 -11.20 -15.90 -1.74
C HIS A 123 -10.11 -15.86 -0.66
N HIS A 124 -9.86 -14.68 -0.10
CA HIS A 124 -8.84 -14.41 0.91
C HIS A 124 -9.37 -13.30 1.81
N SER A 125 -9.44 -13.56 3.11
CA SER A 125 -9.53 -12.49 4.10
C SER A 125 -8.20 -11.74 4.19
N ILE A 126 -8.23 -10.57 4.84
CA ILE A 126 -7.03 -9.80 5.16
C ILE A 126 -6.96 -9.68 6.68
N VAL A 127 -5.91 -10.20 7.29
CA VAL A 127 -5.71 -10.04 8.74
C VAL A 127 -4.80 -8.84 8.97
N TYR A 128 -5.33 -7.79 9.57
CA TYR A 128 -4.54 -6.71 10.14
C TYR A 128 -4.02 -7.19 11.50
N LEU A 129 -2.76 -7.60 11.52
CA LEU A 129 -2.08 -8.11 12.70
C LEU A 129 -1.84 -6.98 13.70
N GLN A 130 -2.16 -7.23 14.98
CA GLN A 130 -1.94 -6.29 16.09
C GLN A 130 -2.64 -4.91 15.91
N ALA A 131 -3.79 -4.86 15.24
CA ALA A 131 -4.47 -3.61 14.83
C ALA A 131 -4.86 -2.67 16.00
N ASN A 132 -5.03 -3.23 17.21
CA ASN A 132 -5.26 -2.50 18.46
C ASN A 132 -4.15 -2.74 19.51
N GLY A 133 -2.96 -3.15 19.06
CA GLY A 133 -1.80 -3.45 19.91
C GLY A 133 -1.80 -4.83 20.59
N SER A 134 -2.94 -5.53 20.65
CA SER A 134 -3.04 -6.85 21.32
C SER A 134 -3.79 -7.92 20.54
N GLN A 135 -4.65 -7.54 19.59
CA GLN A 135 -5.49 -8.44 18.81
C GLN A 135 -5.27 -8.23 17.30
N ASP A 136 -5.43 -9.31 16.56
CA ASP A 136 -5.51 -9.33 15.10
C ASP A 136 -6.96 -9.11 14.67
N VAL A 137 -7.18 -8.27 13.65
CA VAL A 137 -8.52 -8.01 13.07
C VAL A 137 -8.59 -8.62 11.68
N GLU A 138 -9.51 -9.56 11.47
CA GLU A 138 -9.76 -10.17 10.17
C GLU A 138 -10.85 -9.40 9.40
N LEU A 139 -10.52 -9.02 8.16
CA LEU A 139 -11.40 -8.33 7.22
C LEU A 139 -11.90 -9.34 6.17
N GLN A 140 -13.21 -9.64 6.21
CA GLN A 140 -13.89 -10.47 5.22
C GLN A 140 -14.23 -9.65 3.96
N TYR A 141 -14.89 -10.27 2.98
CA TYR A 141 -15.19 -9.63 1.70
C TYR A 141 -16.06 -8.37 1.87
N ASN A 142 -15.61 -7.26 1.29
CA ASN A 142 -16.14 -5.89 1.43
C ASN A 142 -15.95 -5.21 2.80
N ASP A 143 -15.29 -5.84 3.78
CA ASP A 143 -14.93 -5.16 5.03
C ASP A 143 -13.85 -4.10 4.79
N GLY A 144 -13.91 -3.04 5.60
CA GLY A 144 -12.99 -1.90 5.56
C GLY A 144 -12.44 -1.56 6.94
N TYR A 145 -11.18 -1.11 6.99
CA TYR A 145 -10.51 -0.71 8.23
C TYR A 145 -9.64 0.54 8.05
N VAL A 146 -9.53 1.34 9.11
CA VAL A 146 -8.70 2.56 9.13
C VAL A 146 -7.25 2.22 9.46
N LEU A 147 -6.32 2.60 8.59
CA LEU A 147 -4.89 2.36 8.79
C LEU A 147 -4.28 3.44 9.71
N HIS A 148 -3.45 3.01 10.66
CA HIS A 148 -2.69 3.91 11.51
C HIS A 148 -1.57 4.59 10.71
N LYS A 149 -1.29 5.87 10.98
CA LYS A 149 -0.21 6.65 10.33
C LYS A 149 1.22 6.24 10.81
N ASN A 150 1.47 4.96 11.05
CA ASN A 150 2.77 4.44 11.51
C ASN A 150 3.15 3.15 10.76
N THR A 151 3.05 1.99 11.39
CA THR A 151 3.44 0.68 10.85
C THR A 151 2.25 -0.28 10.95
N ASN A 152 1.79 -0.78 9.81
CA ASN A 152 0.58 -1.60 9.70
C ASN A 152 0.99 -2.99 9.20
N ARG A 153 0.67 -4.05 9.96
CA ARG A 153 1.05 -5.44 9.61
C ARG A 153 -0.14 -6.14 8.97
N LEU A 154 0.01 -6.57 7.71
CA LEU A 154 -1.09 -7.06 6.88
C LEU A 154 -0.77 -8.46 6.35
N ARG A 155 -1.57 -9.46 6.72
CA ARG A 155 -1.56 -10.79 6.10
C ARG A 155 -2.64 -10.89 5.04
N ILE A 156 -2.24 -11.20 3.81
CA ILE A 156 -3.11 -11.35 2.65
C ILE A 156 -2.98 -12.81 2.16
N GLY A 157 -3.88 -13.68 2.62
CA GLY A 157 -3.73 -15.12 2.44
C GLY A 157 -2.39 -15.61 3.02
N PRO A 158 -1.53 -16.29 2.23
CA PRO A 158 -0.22 -16.77 2.70
C PRO A 158 0.89 -15.70 2.68
N LEU A 159 0.59 -14.44 2.35
CA LEU A 159 1.58 -13.38 2.16
C LEU A 159 1.51 -12.35 3.31
N ASP A 160 2.54 -12.30 4.15
CA ASP A 160 2.68 -11.26 5.18
C ASP A 160 3.41 -10.04 4.61
N PHE A 161 2.88 -8.84 4.87
CA PHE A 161 3.47 -7.55 4.50
C PHE A 161 3.44 -6.56 5.69
N VAL A 162 4.35 -5.60 5.65
CA VAL A 162 4.42 -4.42 6.53
C VAL A 162 4.22 -3.18 5.66
N LEU A 163 3.23 -2.35 5.99
CA LEU A 163 3.00 -1.04 5.38
C LEU A 163 3.43 0.07 6.35
N GLU A 164 4.54 0.73 6.02
CA GLU A 164 5.15 1.79 6.83
C GLU A 164 4.91 3.15 6.20
N PHE A 165 4.42 4.10 7.00
CA PHE A 165 4.25 5.48 6.59
C PHE A 165 5.55 6.27 6.74
N SER A 166 5.90 7.04 5.70
CA SER A 166 7.10 7.86 5.65
C SER A 166 6.92 9.20 6.41
N VAL A 167 6.48 9.14 7.67
CA VAL A 167 6.21 10.31 8.53
C VAL A 167 7.49 10.90 9.13
N ARG A 168 8.57 11.01 8.33
CA ARG A 168 9.81 11.67 8.77
C ARG A 168 9.65 13.19 8.94
N ASP A 169 8.61 13.74 8.33
CA ASP A 169 8.09 15.09 8.56
C ASP A 169 6.56 15.03 8.35
N GLU A 170 5.81 15.24 9.44
CA GLU A 170 4.34 15.23 9.40
C GLU A 170 3.76 16.47 8.70
N ILE A 171 4.47 17.60 8.70
CA ILE A 171 4.06 18.83 8.00
C ILE A 171 4.18 18.62 6.48
N THR A 172 5.29 18.06 6.02
CA THR A 172 5.47 17.67 4.60
C THR A 172 4.47 16.58 4.19
N TYR A 173 4.27 15.53 4.99
CA TYR A 173 3.25 14.51 4.72
C TYR A 173 1.85 15.13 4.59
N SER A 174 1.46 15.98 5.54
CA SER A 174 0.14 16.61 5.56
C SER A 174 -0.02 17.58 4.38
N THR A 175 1.01 18.36 4.04
CA THR A 175 1.01 19.25 2.88
C THR A 175 0.84 18.47 1.56
N HIS A 176 1.50 17.32 1.40
CA HIS A 176 1.29 16.46 0.24
C HIS A 176 -0.09 15.80 0.23
N LEU A 177 -0.63 15.41 1.39
CA LEU A 177 -1.99 14.90 1.53
C LEU A 177 -3.03 15.96 1.18
N GLU A 178 -2.90 17.20 1.66
CA GLU A 178 -3.79 18.31 1.30
C GLU A 178 -3.74 18.59 -0.21
N ASN A 179 -2.53 18.67 -0.79
CA ASN A 179 -2.35 18.90 -2.21
C ASN A 179 -2.81 17.70 -3.07
N TYR A 180 -2.80 16.48 -2.54
CA TYR A 180 -3.49 15.34 -3.17
C TYR A 180 -5.00 15.54 -3.12
N MET A 181 -5.58 15.77 -1.94
CA MET A 181 -7.02 15.90 -1.74
C MET A 181 -7.62 17.04 -2.57
N ARG A 182 -7.00 18.23 -2.59
CA ARG A 182 -7.40 19.36 -3.46
C ARG A 182 -7.33 19.02 -4.95
N ARG A 183 -6.25 18.38 -5.42
CA ARG A 183 -6.11 17.93 -6.84
C ARG A 183 -7.12 16.86 -7.23
N GLN A 184 -7.77 16.20 -6.27
CA GLN A 184 -8.54 14.99 -6.48
C GLN A 184 -10.04 15.12 -6.17
N TYR A 185 -10.42 16.01 -5.25
CA TYR A 185 -11.80 16.22 -4.81
C TYR A 185 -12.10 17.72 -4.72
N GLN A 186 -12.98 18.20 -5.59
CA GLN A 186 -13.49 19.58 -5.58
C GLN A 186 -14.21 19.88 -4.26
N GLY A 187 -14.04 21.09 -3.71
CA GLY A 187 -14.74 21.55 -2.50
C GLY A 187 -14.21 21.04 -1.15
N TRP A 188 -13.11 20.26 -1.13
CA TRP A 188 -12.59 19.67 0.13
C TRP A 188 -12.29 20.70 1.24
N ASP A 189 -11.73 21.86 0.89
CA ASP A 189 -11.46 22.99 1.80
C ASP A 189 -12.72 23.64 2.41
N HIS A 190 -13.92 23.25 1.95
CA HIS A 190 -15.19 23.69 2.50
C HIS A 190 -15.72 22.71 3.56
N HIS A 191 -15.58 21.39 3.31
CA HIS A 191 -16.05 20.36 4.24
C HIS A 191 -15.25 20.31 5.55
N ARG A 192 -13.92 20.48 5.50
CA ARG A 192 -13.08 20.48 6.71
C ARG A 192 -13.48 21.60 7.69
N ARG A 193 -13.74 22.81 7.18
CA ARG A 193 -14.14 23.98 7.99
C ARG A 193 -15.52 23.87 8.63
N VAL A 194 -16.30 22.84 8.32
CA VAL A 194 -17.62 22.55 8.95
C VAL A 194 -17.48 21.47 10.05
N GLN A 195 -16.27 20.93 10.26
CA GLN A 195 -15.95 19.99 11.36
C GLN A 195 -15.01 20.59 12.41
N GLU A 196 -14.64 21.87 12.24
CA GLU A 196 -13.76 22.64 13.14
C GLU A 196 -14.55 23.72 13.93
N TYR A 197 -15.90 23.64 13.90
CA TYR A 197 -16.90 24.46 14.61
C TYR A 197 -18.04 23.56 15.13
#